data_AF-A0A5J6Q4G9-F1
#
_entry.id   AF-A0A5J6Q4G9-F1
#
_cell.length_a   1.000
_cell.length_b   1.000
_cell.length_c   1.000
_cell.angle_alpha   90.00
_cell.angle_beta   90.00
_cell.angle_gamma   90.00
#
_symmetry.space_group_name_H-M   'P 1'
#
loop_
_entity.id
_entity.type
_entity.pdbx_description
1 polymer ?
#
loop_
_entity_poly.entity_id
_entity_poly.type
_entity_poly.pdbx_seq_one_letter_code
_entity_poly.pdbx_strand_id
1 'polypeptide(L)' 'MDASRERRVFVATCWASTRIAVMDAAQRYEDSFAITQEFREWTLCLGQDPDGLEASLLMVPSLKTGRSAEEPSPGG' A
#
# COMPACT_ATOMS: atom_id res chain seq x y z
N MET A 1 15.08 -3.59 -13.50
CA MET A 1 14.19 -3.84 -12.34
C MET A 1 12.76 -3.69 -12.82
N ASP A 2 11.82 -4.39 -12.19
CA ASP A 2 10.41 -4.35 -12.57
C ASP A 2 9.79 -3.01 -12.11
N ALA A 3 9.34 -2.18 -13.05
CA ALA A 3 8.78 -0.85 -12.77
C ALA A 3 7.58 -0.89 -11.79
N SER A 4 6.84 -1.99 -11.76
CA SER A 4 5.75 -2.17 -10.81
C SER A 4 6.25 -2.42 -9.39
N ARG A 5 7.42 -3.06 -9.21
CA ARG A 5 8.05 -3.24 -7.89
C ARG A 5 8.59 -1.92 -7.36
N GLU A 6 9.25 -1.12 -8.19
CA GLU A 6 9.72 0.21 -7.79
C GLU A 6 8.58 1.13 -7.34
N ARG A 7 7.46 1.13 -8.08
CA ARG A 7 6.26 1.87 -7.70
C ARG A 7 5.70 1.41 -6.35
N ARG A 8 5.68 0.10 -6.11
CA ARG A 8 5.21 -0.49 -4.84
C ARG A 8 6.09 -0.09 -3.66
N VAL A 9 7.41 -0.19 -3.81
CA VAL A 9 8.38 0.26 -2.79
C VAL A 9 8.20 1.75 -2.48
N PHE A 10 8.01 2.58 -3.51
CA PHE A 10 7.78 4.00 -3.33
C PHE A 10 6.50 4.29 -2.52
N VAL A 11 5.38 3.66 -2.88
CA VAL A 11 4.10 3.84 -2.16
C VAL A 11 4.20 3.40 -0.70
N ALA A 12 4.79 2.23 -0.43
CA ALA A 12 4.99 1.74 0.93
C ALA A 12 5.89 2.67 1.75
N THR A 13 6.96 3.19 1.15
CA THR A 13 7.85 4.17 1.79
C THR A 13 7.13 5.45 2.16
N CYS A 14 6.32 6.01 1.24
CA CYS A 14 5.52 7.21 1.52
C CYS A 14 4.51 6.98 2.64
N TRP A 15 3.82 5.82 2.64
CA TRP A 15 2.87 5.45 3.68
C TRP A 15 3.55 5.34 5.05
N ALA A 16 4.61 4.54 5.15
CA ALA A 16 5.34 4.33 6.41
C ALA A 16 5.89 5.65 6.95
N SER A 17 6.56 6.44 6.12
CA SER A 17 7.15 7.73 6.52
C SER A 17 6.08 8.69 7.05
N THR A 18 4.94 8.79 6.35
CA THR A 18 3.83 9.65 6.77
C THR A 18 3.22 9.16 8.09
N ARG A 19 3.02 7.86 8.22
CA ARG A 19 2.40 7.27 9.41
C ARG A 19 3.28 7.43 10.65
N ILE A 20 4.59 7.21 10.51
CA ILE A 20 5.59 7.45 11.56
C ILE A 20 5.56 8.92 11.98
N ALA A 21 5.63 9.86 11.03
CA ALA A 21 5.62 11.29 11.33
C ALA A 21 4.34 11.73 12.09
N VAL A 22 3.17 11.20 11.71
CA VAL A 22 1.90 11.45 12.40
C VAL A 22 1.93 10.92 13.84
N MET A 23 2.50 9.73 14.06
CA MET A 23 2.62 9.15 15.41
C MET A 23 3.64 9.88 16.28
N ASP A 24 4.77 10.29 15.70
CA ASP A 24 5.78 11.10 16.40
C ASP A 24 5.22 12.46 16.82
N ALA A 25 4.45 13.12 15.95
CA ALA A 25 3.76 14.37 16.28
C ALA A 25 2.74 14.19 17.42
N ALA A 26 2.16 13.00 17.55
CA ALA A 26 1.26 12.62 18.65
C ALA A 26 1.99 12.09 19.90
N GLN A 27 3.34 12.11 19.92
CA GLN A 27 4.19 11.55 20.99
C GLN A 27 3.97 10.05 21.24
N ARG A 28 3.50 9.32 20.23
CA ARG A 28 3.28 7.86 20.27
C ARG A 28 4.51 7.12 19.79
N TYR A 29 5.63 7.31 20.49
CA TYR A 29 6.94 6.86 20.02
C TYR A 29 7.10 5.33 20.00
N GLU A 30 6.43 4.60 20.89
CA GLU A 30 6.44 3.14 20.85
C GLU A 30 5.75 2.62 19.57
N ASP A 31 4.63 3.24 19.18
CA ASP A 31 3.90 2.86 17.97
C ASP A 31 4.68 3.24 16.70
N SER A 32 5.29 4.43 16.67
CA SER A 32 6.11 4.86 15.52
C SER A 32 7.36 4.00 15.37
N PHE A 33 7.96 3.56 16.49
CA PHE A 33 9.07 2.62 16.50
C PHE A 33 8.65 1.23 16.00
N ALA A 34 7.50 0.71 16.43
CA ALA A 34 6.97 -0.56 15.96
C ALA A 34 6.82 -0.58 14.43
N ILE A 35 6.17 0.45 13.86
CA ILE A 35 6.01 0.60 12.40
C ILE A 35 7.37 0.69 11.70
N THR A 36 8.34 1.38 12.30
CA THR A 36 9.70 1.50 11.75
C THR A 36 10.38 0.13 11.67
N GLN A 37 10.24 -0.71 12.69
CA GLN A 37 10.81 -2.06 12.69
C GLN A 37 10.11 -2.98 11.69
N GLU A 38 8.78 -2.96 11.65
CA GLU A 38 8.01 -3.75 10.67
C GLU A 38 8.37 -3.37 9.23
N PHE A 39 8.47 -2.07 8.93
CA PHE A 39 8.86 -1.59 7.60
C PHE A 39 10.30 -1.97 7.23
N ARG A 40 11.22 -1.97 8.22
CA ARG A 40 12.59 -2.41 8.03
C ARG A 40 12.66 -3.91 7.71
N GLU A 41 11.96 -4.75 8.46
CA GLU A 41 11.88 -6.19 8.17
C GLU A 41 11.27 -6.45 6.80
N TRP A 42 10.15 -5.79 6.48
CA TRP A 42 9.52 -5.88 5.17
C TRP A 42 10.48 -5.54 4.02
N THR A 43 11.27 -4.47 4.18
CA THR A 43 12.28 -4.05 3.19
C THR A 43 13.42 -5.06 3.04
N LEU A 44 13.81 -5.73 4.12
CA LEU A 44 14.82 -6.79 4.08
C LEU A 44 14.27 -8.08 3.43
N CYS A 45 12.97 -8.35 3.61
CA CYS A 45 12.29 -9.53 3.05
C CYS A 45 11.87 -9.36 1.57
N LEU A 46 11.86 -8.14 1.03
CA LEU A 46 11.46 -7.76 -0.34
C LEU A 46 12.19 -8.48 -1.50
N GLY A 47 13.21 -9.28 -1.19
CA GLY A 47 13.96 -10.12 -2.13
C GLY A 47 13.99 -11.62 -1.81
N GLN A 48 13.44 -12.07 -0.68
CA GLN A 48 13.48 -13.48 -0.28
C GLN A 48 12.21 -14.25 -0.65
N ASP A 49 11.05 -13.60 -0.70
CA ASP A 49 9.78 -14.26 -1.02
C ASP A 49 8.84 -13.31 -1.80
N PRO A 50 8.72 -13.46 -3.13
CA PRO A 50 7.90 -12.57 -3.95
C PRO A 50 6.39 -12.76 -3.73
N ASP A 51 5.94 -13.93 -3.27
CA ASP A 51 4.53 -14.24 -3.03
C ASP A 51 4.02 -13.69 -1.68
N GLY A 52 4.80 -13.77 -0.61
CA GLY A 52 4.51 -13.20 0.70
C GLY A 52 4.58 -11.67 0.73
N LEU A 53 5.33 -11.09 -0.21
CA LEU A 53 5.33 -9.65 -0.45
C LEU A 53 3.94 -9.18 -0.86
N GLU A 54 3.27 -9.86 -1.79
CA GLU A 54 1.91 -9.52 -2.26
C GLU A 54 0.87 -9.62 -1.15
N ALA A 55 0.99 -10.64 -0.28
CA ALA A 55 0.09 -10.84 0.86
C ALA A 55 0.23 -9.76 1.94
N SER A 56 1.42 -9.16 2.08
CA SER A 56 1.70 -8.12 3.08
C SER A 56 1.30 -6.71 2.62
N LEU A 57 0.75 -6.58 1.40
CA LEU A 57 0.35 -5.28 0.86
C LEU A 57 -1.03 -4.88 1.36
N LEU A 58 -1.16 -3.62 1.77
CA LEU A 58 -2.46 -2.95 1.85
C LEU A 58 -3.06 -2.93 0.44
N MET A 59 -4.10 -3.74 0.22
CA MET A 59 -4.83 -3.73 -1.04
C MET A 59 -5.35 -2.31 -1.28
N VAL A 60 -4.78 -1.63 -2.28
CA VAL A 60 -5.36 -0.38 -2.77
C VAL A 60 -6.74 -0.73 -3.30
N PRO A 61 -7.83 -0.11 -2.79
CA PRO A 61 -9.15 -0.35 -3.36
C PRO A 61 -9.09 -0.05 -4.85
N SER A 62 -9.36 -1.07 -5.67
CA SER A 62 -9.54 -0.84 -7.10
C SER A 62 -10.80 0.01 -7.23
N LEU A 63 -10.61 1.32 -7.38
CA LEU A 63 -11.67 2.24 -7.78
C LEU A 63 -12.13 1.77 -9.15
N LYS A 64 -13.14 0.90 -9.16
CA LYS A 64 -13.93 0.62 -10.36
C LYS A 64 -14.53 1.96 -10.75
N THR A 65 -13.92 2.63 -11.72
CA THR A 65 -14.51 3.79 -12.35
C THR A 65 -15.83 3.32 -12.96
N GLY A 66 -16.92 3.65 -12.30
CA GLY A 66 -18.26 3.26 -12.73
C GLY A 66 -18.57 3.99 -14.03
N ARG A 67 -18.45 3.29 -15.15
CA ARG A 67 -19.22 3.61 -16.35
C ARG A 67 -20.39 2.65 -16.45
N SER A 68 -21.33 2.80 -15.51
CA SER A 68 -22.72 2.40 -15.77
C SER A 68 -23.35 3.50 -16.60
N ALA A 69 -23.29 3.36 -17.92
CA ALA A 69 -24.27 3.98 -18.79
C ALA A 69 -25.09 2.82 -19.35
N GLU A 70 -26.15 2.51 -18.61
CA GLU A 70 -27.23 1.62 -19.01
C GLU A 70 -27.91 2.22 -20.25
N GLU A 71 -27.76 1.56 -21.41
CA GLU A 71 -28.53 1.89 -22.60
C GLU A 71 -29.91 1.22 -22.49
N PRO A 72 -31.03 1.96 -22.56
CA PRO A 72 -32.33 1.34 -22.65
C PRO A 72 -32.56 0.81 -24.07
N SER A 73 -32.64 -0.51 -24.20
CA SER A 73 -33.01 -1.22 -25.43
C SER A 73 -34.45 -0.85 -25.86
N PRO A 74 -34.75 -0.73 -27.17
CA PRO A 74 -36.06 -0.29 -27.65
C PRO A 74 -37.09 -1.41 -27.57
N GLY A 75 -38.23 -1.14 -26.94
CA GLY A 75 -39.42 -2.00 -26.98
C GLY A 75 -40.13 -1.89 -28.33
N GLY A 76 -40.61 -3.03 -28.83
CA GLY A 76 -41.31 -3.17 -30.11
C GLY A 76 -42.79 -2.83 -30.09
#